data_AF-A0A291BB38-F1
#
_entry.id   AF-A0A291BB38-F1
#
_cell.length_a   1.000
_cell.length_b   1.000
_cell.length_c   1.000
_cell.angle_alpha   90.00
_cell.angle_beta   90.00
_cell.angle_gamma   90.00
#
_symmetry.space_group_name_H-M   'P 1'
#
loop_
_entity.id
_entity.type
_entity.pdbx_description
1 polymer ?
#
loop_
_entity_poly.entity_id
_entity_poly.type
_entity_poly.pdbx_seq_one_letter_code
_entity_poly.pdbx_strand_id
1 'polypeptide(L)'
;MPFEVLNSILRTKPNADILIFDHQAADWEVPSGQLLVMPFKPARDQYATYTDAFKRAEGANKEIVTIMTDTNAHRADELKVTIAMKDRGAFVIPPSGVFGRAASEYRTIFDDALNRAYKVKDRRREFIQIMSHILVEVK
;
A
#
# COMPACT_ATOMS: atom_id res chain seq x y z
N MET A 1 -14.41 6.18 -12.25
CA MET A 1 -13.62 5.11 -11.61
C MET A 1 -14.50 3.88 -11.44
N PRO A 2 -13.96 2.65 -11.40
CA PRO A 2 -14.78 1.43 -11.30
C PRO A 2 -15.37 1.18 -9.90
N PHE A 3 -15.33 2.16 -8.99
CA PHE A 3 -15.82 2.08 -7.61
C PHE A 3 -16.34 3.45 -7.14
N GLU A 4 -17.22 3.44 -6.14
CA GLU A 4 -17.75 4.62 -5.48
C GLU A 4 -16.72 5.19 -4.49
N VAL A 5 -16.59 6.53 -4.47
CA VAL A 5 -15.73 7.24 -3.51
C VAL A 5 -16.63 8.11 -2.64
N LEU A 6 -16.54 7.91 -1.34
CA LEU A 6 -17.32 8.64 -0.34
C LEU A 6 -16.40 9.58 0.44
N ASN A 7 -16.90 10.79 0.71
CA ASN A 7 -16.16 11.81 1.46
C ASN A 7 -16.45 11.77 2.97
N SER A 8 -17.16 10.74 3.45
CA SER A 8 -17.56 10.60 4.85
C SER A 8 -17.69 9.14 5.24
N ILE A 9 -17.36 8.83 6.50
CA ILE A 9 -17.60 7.50 7.09
C ILE A 9 -19.10 7.24 7.16
N LEU A 10 -19.53 6.11 6.60
CA LEU A 10 -20.93 5.70 6.60
C LEU A 10 -21.40 5.34 8.01
N ARG A 11 -22.61 5.77 8.37
CA ARG A 11 -23.25 5.40 9.64
C ARG A 11 -23.91 4.03 9.60
N THR A 12 -24.26 3.56 8.41
CA THR A 12 -24.88 2.26 8.17
C THR A 12 -23.96 1.43 7.30
N LYS A 13 -23.86 0.12 7.61
CA LYS A 13 -23.06 -0.81 6.82
C LYS A 13 -23.53 -0.77 5.35
N PRO A 14 -22.67 -0.43 4.37
CA PRO A 14 -23.05 -0.45 2.97
C PRO A 14 -23.17 -1.89 2.46
N ASN A 15 -23.86 -2.04 1.33
CA ASN A 15 -23.85 -3.27 0.56
C ASN A 15 -22.56 -3.36 -0.28
N ALA A 16 -21.44 -3.64 0.37
CA ALA A 16 -20.13 -3.78 -0.25
C ALA A 16 -19.34 -4.92 0.40
N ASP A 17 -18.55 -5.63 -0.40
CA ASP A 17 -17.68 -6.71 0.08
C ASP A 17 -16.45 -6.17 0.81
N ILE A 18 -15.94 -5.00 0.40
CA ILE A 18 -14.70 -4.40 0.91
C ILE A 18 -14.91 -2.91 1.11
N LEU A 19 -14.43 -2.42 2.26
CA LEU A 19 -14.33 -1.00 2.58
C LEU A 19 -12.85 -0.63 2.69
N ILE A 20 -12.42 0.35 1.89
CA ILE A 20 -11.07 0.90 1.94
C ILE A 20 -11.14 2.29 2.55
N PHE A 21 -10.39 2.51 3.62
CA PHE A 21 -10.22 3.82 4.24
C PHE A 21 -8.84 4.35 3.87
N ASP A 22 -8.80 5.43 3.10
CA ASP A 22 -7.55 6.16 2.85
C ASP A 22 -7.28 7.08 4.05
N HIS A 23 -6.42 6.63 4.96
CA HIS A 23 -6.16 7.27 6.24
C HIS A 23 -4.76 7.88 6.24
N GLN A 24 -4.67 9.19 6.53
CA GLN A 24 -3.38 9.84 6.67
C GLN A 24 -2.72 9.44 7.99
N ALA A 25 -1.41 9.16 7.99
CA ALA A 25 -0.69 8.76 9.21
C ALA A 25 -0.57 9.88 10.27
N ALA A 26 -1.04 11.10 9.97
CA ALA A 26 -0.86 12.28 10.82
C ALA A 26 -1.82 12.35 12.02
N ASP A 27 -2.87 11.51 12.07
CA ASP A 27 -3.91 11.61 13.10
C ASP A 27 -3.54 10.95 14.44
N TRP A 28 -2.32 10.39 14.57
CA TRP A 28 -1.72 9.79 15.79
C TRP A 28 -2.49 8.62 16.45
N GLU A 29 -3.76 8.41 16.08
CA GLU A 29 -4.61 7.32 16.50
C GLU A 29 -4.43 6.10 15.57
N VAL A 30 -4.46 4.90 16.15
CA VAL A 30 -4.44 3.66 15.38
C VAL A 30 -5.84 3.45 14.78
N PRO A 31 -5.97 3.24 13.46
CA PRO A 31 -7.29 3.07 12.84
C PRO A 31 -8.06 1.89 13.45
N SER A 32 -9.38 2.02 13.53
CA SER A 32 -10.26 1.03 14.17
C SER A 32 -10.34 -0.30 13.42
N GLY A 33 -10.07 -0.32 12.11
CA GLY A 33 -10.04 -1.54 11.28
C GLY A 33 -9.07 -2.61 11.80
N GLN A 34 -9.39 -3.89 11.57
CA GLN A 34 -8.57 -5.02 12.04
C GLN A 34 -7.29 -5.18 11.21
N LEU A 35 -7.42 -5.10 9.89
CA LEU A 35 -6.31 -5.14 8.96
C LEU A 35 -5.84 -3.72 8.61
N LEU A 36 -4.53 -3.48 8.76
CA LEU A 36 -3.87 -2.25 8.36
C LEU A 36 -2.91 -2.53 7.20
N VAL A 37 -3.12 -1.82 6.10
CA VAL A 37 -2.17 -1.80 4.99
C VAL A 37 -1.25 -0.59 5.19
N MET A 38 0.03 -0.84 5.43
CA MET A 38 1.00 0.20 5.79
C MET A 38 2.06 0.38 4.70
N PRO A 39 1.81 1.25 3.70
CA PRO A 39 2.79 1.60 2.69
C PRO A 39 3.82 2.60 3.23
N PHE A 40 5.11 2.42 2.90
CA PHE A 40 6.15 3.40 3.19
C PHE A 40 7.30 3.35 2.16
N LYS A 41 8.16 4.37 2.14
CA LYS A 41 9.37 4.41 1.31
C LYS A 41 10.60 4.04 2.14
N PRO A 42 11.64 3.42 1.57
CA PRO A 42 12.85 3.01 2.33
C PRO A 42 13.67 4.17 2.90
N ALA A 43 13.40 5.42 2.51
CA ALA A 43 14.07 6.59 3.04
C ALA A 43 13.99 6.61 4.58
N ARG A 44 15.09 7.00 5.23
CA ARG A 44 15.28 6.82 6.69
C ARG A 44 14.20 7.51 7.53
N ASP A 45 13.77 8.70 7.15
CA ASP A 45 12.70 9.47 7.77
C ASP A 45 11.33 8.77 7.67
N GLN A 46 11.03 8.22 6.49
CA GLN A 46 9.80 7.47 6.23
C GLN A 46 9.80 6.14 6.98
N TYR A 47 10.94 5.44 7.00
CA TYR A 47 11.10 4.20 7.76
C TYR A 47 10.97 4.40 9.28
N ALA A 48 11.48 5.51 9.82
CA ALA A 48 11.31 5.85 11.23
C ALA A 48 9.83 6.05 11.58
N THR A 49 9.13 6.85 10.77
CA THR A 49 7.68 7.09 10.93
C THR A 49 6.87 5.79 10.84
N TYR A 50 7.19 4.95 9.84
CA TYR A 50 6.61 3.61 9.71
C TYR A 50 6.83 2.75 10.95
N THR A 51 8.06 2.72 11.48
CA THR A 51 8.41 1.88 12.63
C THR A 51 7.61 2.26 13.88
N ASP A 52 7.42 3.56 14.10
CA ASP A 52 6.62 4.04 15.23
C ASP A 52 5.14 3.69 15.08
N ALA A 53 4.58 3.87 13.87
CA ALA A 53 3.21 3.47 13.57
C ALA A 53 3.01 1.95 13.68
N PHE A 54 3.97 1.16 13.21
CA PHE A 54 3.94 -0.31 13.25
C PHE A 54 3.87 -0.81 14.69
N LYS A 55 4.73 -0.30 15.58
CA LYS A 55 4.74 -0.67 17.00
C LYS A 55 3.42 -0.36 17.69
N ARG A 56 2.77 0.76 17.34
CA ARG A 56 1.44 1.11 17.89
C ARG A 56 0.37 0.15 17.40
N ALA A 57 0.37 -0.16 16.10
CA ALA A 57 -0.55 -1.12 15.51
C ALA A 57 -0.37 -2.54 16.10
N GLU A 58 0.87 -2.99 16.23
CA GLU A 58 1.23 -4.27 16.86
C GLU A 58 0.78 -4.31 18.33
N GLY A 59 1.05 -3.25 19.09
CA GLY A 59 0.58 -3.13 20.49
C GLY A 59 -0.95 -3.09 20.63
N ALA A 60 -1.66 -2.69 19.57
CA ALA A 60 -3.12 -2.74 19.47
C ALA A 60 -3.64 -4.05 18.84
N ASN A 61 -2.77 -5.06 18.68
CA ASN A 61 -3.08 -6.38 18.12
C ASN A 61 -3.76 -6.31 16.74
N LYS A 62 -3.26 -5.41 15.88
CA LYS A 62 -3.71 -5.27 14.49
C LYS A 62 -3.00 -6.25 13.58
N GLU A 63 -3.70 -6.72 12.56
CA GLU A 63 -3.07 -7.41 11.43
C GLU A 63 -2.44 -6.36 10.52
N ILE A 64 -1.19 -6.57 10.11
CA ILE A 64 -0.41 -5.56 9.38
C ILE A 64 0.14 -6.15 8.09
N VAL A 65 -0.27 -5.56 6.95
CA VAL A 65 0.34 -5.82 5.65
C VAL A 65 1.28 -4.68 5.31
N THR A 66 2.58 -4.99 5.32
CA THR A 66 3.62 -3.99 5.04
C THR A 66 3.94 -3.95 3.55
N ILE A 67 3.96 -2.74 2.97
CA ILE A 67 4.28 -2.53 1.56
C ILE A 67 5.39 -1.47 1.44
N MET A 68 6.55 -1.86 0.92
CA MET A 68 7.58 -0.92 0.55
C MET A 68 7.36 -0.40 -0.87
N THR A 69 7.33 0.91 -1.02
CA THR A 69 7.14 1.61 -2.30
C THR A 69 8.40 2.38 -2.68
N ASP A 70 8.57 2.63 -3.98
CA ASP A 70 9.65 3.46 -4.54
C ASP A 70 11.07 3.00 -4.12
N THR A 71 11.30 1.69 -4.00
CA THR A 71 12.60 1.15 -3.58
C THR A 71 13.70 1.38 -4.62
N ASN A 72 14.79 2.06 -4.26
CA ASN A 72 15.91 2.33 -5.16
C ASN A 72 17.12 1.44 -4.87
N ALA A 73 17.40 0.48 -5.76
CA ALA A 73 18.52 -0.44 -5.62
C ALA A 73 19.90 0.22 -5.73
N HIS A 74 20.00 1.44 -6.27
CA HIS A 74 21.26 2.17 -6.40
C HIS A 74 21.67 2.90 -5.11
N ARG A 75 20.77 3.02 -4.13
CA ARG A 75 21.07 3.61 -2.82
C ARG A 75 21.31 2.49 -1.83
N ALA A 76 22.56 2.31 -1.42
CA ALA A 76 22.98 1.18 -0.59
C ALA A 76 22.19 1.06 0.72
N ASP A 77 21.85 2.19 1.36
CA ASP A 77 21.08 2.19 2.60
C ASP A 77 19.62 1.79 2.36
N GLU A 78 18.98 2.27 1.29
CA GLU A 78 17.62 1.86 0.92
C GLU A 78 17.57 0.38 0.51
N LEU A 79 18.60 -0.12 -0.17
CA LEU A 79 18.70 -1.52 -0.55
C LEU A 79 18.78 -2.43 0.69
N LYS A 80 19.57 -2.06 1.69
CA LYS A 80 19.66 -2.81 2.97
C LYS A 80 18.31 -2.88 3.67
N VAL A 81 17.60 -1.75 3.77
CA VAL A 81 16.25 -1.71 4.36
C VAL A 81 15.28 -2.57 3.56
N THR A 82 15.33 -2.48 2.23
CA THR A 82 14.47 -3.27 1.34
C THR A 82 14.67 -4.77 1.51
N ILE A 83 15.93 -5.23 1.58
CA ILE A 83 16.25 -6.64 1.82
C ILE A 83 15.71 -7.07 3.19
N ALA A 84 16.05 -6.34 4.25
CA ALA A 84 15.65 -6.68 5.61
C ALA A 84 14.13 -6.74 5.79
N MET A 85 13.39 -5.83 5.16
CA MET A 85 11.92 -5.79 5.25
C MET A 85 11.26 -6.87 4.38
N LYS A 86 11.84 -7.17 3.22
CA LYS A 86 11.39 -8.30 2.39
C LYS A 86 11.56 -9.63 3.13
N ASP A 87 12.68 -9.81 3.85
CA ASP A 87 12.92 -10.99 4.69
C ASP A 87 11.92 -11.10 5.85
N ARG A 88 11.34 -9.97 6.28
CA ARG A 88 10.24 -9.89 7.26
C ARG A 88 8.85 -10.05 6.64
N GLY A 89 8.76 -10.37 5.35
CA GLY A 89 7.49 -10.60 4.65
C GLY A 89 6.85 -9.35 4.04
N ALA A 90 7.55 -8.21 3.99
CA ALA A 90 7.02 -7.02 3.32
C ALA A 90 6.91 -7.23 1.80
N PHE A 91 5.81 -6.77 1.22
CA PHE A 91 5.70 -6.63 -0.23
C PHE A 91 6.53 -5.46 -0.72
N VAL A 92 7.04 -5.55 -1.95
CA VAL A 92 7.88 -4.50 -2.55
C VAL A 92 7.31 -4.09 -3.90
N ILE A 93 7.09 -2.79 -4.08
CA ILE A 93 6.67 -2.16 -5.33
C ILE A 93 7.79 -1.22 -5.78
N PRO A 94 8.58 -1.59 -6.80
CA PRO A 94 9.63 -0.75 -7.33
C PRO A 94 9.07 0.54 -7.97
N PRO A 95 9.86 1.61 -8.05
CA PRO A 95 9.44 2.84 -8.72
C PRO A 95 9.11 2.54 -10.19
N SER A 96 8.03 3.16 -10.69
CA SER A 96 7.64 3.02 -12.09
C SER A 96 6.89 4.25 -12.59
N GLY A 97 7.29 4.73 -13.78
CA GLY A 97 6.64 5.86 -14.43
C GLY A 97 5.17 5.62 -14.77
N VAL A 98 4.71 4.37 -14.80
CA VAL A 98 3.29 4.04 -15.04
C VAL A 98 2.38 4.58 -13.94
N PHE A 99 2.85 4.67 -12.70
CA PHE A 99 2.06 5.23 -11.59
C PHE A 99 1.82 6.72 -11.78
N GLY A 100 2.87 7.48 -12.14
CA GLY A 100 2.75 8.91 -12.45
C GLY A 100 1.82 9.17 -13.64
N ARG A 101 1.95 8.36 -14.70
CA ARG A 101 1.07 8.46 -15.87
C ARG A 101 -0.40 8.16 -15.52
N ALA A 102 -0.65 7.08 -14.79
CA ALA A 102 -1.99 6.71 -14.35
C ALA A 102 -2.63 7.84 -13.51
N ALA A 103 -1.86 8.40 -12.57
CA ALA A 103 -2.31 9.52 -11.73
C ALA A 103 -2.63 10.78 -12.56
N SER A 104 -1.78 11.17 -13.52
CA SER A 104 -2.03 12.34 -14.37
C SER A 104 -3.25 12.19 -15.28
N GLU A 105 -3.62 10.95 -15.60
CA GLU A 105 -4.75 10.64 -16.49
C GLU A 105 -6.03 10.26 -15.69
N TYR A 106 -6.02 10.37 -14.36
CA TYR A 106 -7.11 9.96 -13.45
C TYR A 106 -7.56 8.50 -13.67
N ARG A 107 -6.59 7.61 -13.90
CA ARG A 107 -6.79 6.17 -14.16
C ARG A 107 -6.03 5.34 -13.15
N THR A 108 -6.36 4.04 -13.11
CA THR A 108 -5.53 3.06 -12.40
C THR A 108 -4.57 2.39 -13.38
N ILE A 109 -3.51 1.76 -12.88
CA ILE A 109 -2.59 0.98 -13.72
C ILE A 109 -3.27 -0.20 -14.44
N PHE A 110 -4.48 -0.58 -14.03
CA PHE A 110 -5.27 -1.67 -14.64
C PHE A 110 -6.08 -1.22 -15.86
N ASP A 111 -6.15 0.08 -16.15
CA ASP A 111 -6.82 0.60 -17.34
C ASP A 111 -6.12 0.11 -18.62
N ASP A 112 -6.91 -0.33 -19.60
CA ASP A 112 -6.42 -0.85 -20.88
C ASP A 112 -5.62 0.18 -21.69
N ALA A 113 -5.88 1.47 -21.51
CA ALA A 113 -5.12 2.54 -22.12
C ALA A 113 -3.62 2.50 -21.74
N LEU A 114 -3.29 1.90 -20.59
CA LEU A 114 -1.92 1.75 -20.10
C LEU A 114 -1.28 0.41 -20.48
N ASN A 115 -1.92 -0.44 -21.29
CA ASN A 115 -1.37 -1.75 -21.69
C ASN A 115 -0.01 -1.66 -22.41
N ARG A 116 0.28 -0.52 -23.05
CA ARG A 116 1.57 -0.24 -23.72
C ARG A 116 2.61 0.44 -22.80
N ALA A 117 2.24 0.79 -21.57
CA ALA A 117 3.16 1.45 -20.65
C ALA A 117 4.26 0.49 -20.19
N TYR A 118 5.48 1.01 -20.08
CA TYR A 118 6.65 0.23 -19.70
C TYR A 118 6.45 -0.43 -18.32
N LYS A 119 6.74 -1.74 -18.23
CA LYS A 119 6.61 -2.58 -17.02
C LYS A 119 5.22 -2.59 -16.36
N VAL A 120 4.15 -2.18 -17.05
CA VAL A 120 2.80 -2.20 -16.48
C VAL A 120 2.37 -3.61 -16.02
N LYS A 121 2.76 -4.65 -16.78
CA LYS A 121 2.44 -6.05 -16.44
C LYS A 121 3.08 -6.47 -15.11
N ASP A 122 4.32 -6.07 -14.87
CA ASP A 122 5.03 -6.38 -13.61
C ASP A 122 4.36 -5.67 -12.43
N ARG A 123 4.04 -4.37 -12.59
CA ARG A 123 3.35 -3.58 -11.55
C ARG A 123 1.97 -4.15 -11.24
N ARG A 124 1.21 -4.56 -12.26
CA ARG A 124 -0.10 -5.22 -12.07
C ARG A 124 0.05 -6.53 -11.30
N ARG A 125 1.05 -7.34 -11.63
CA ARG A 125 1.31 -8.61 -10.93
C ARG A 125 1.61 -8.38 -9.44
N GLU A 126 2.47 -7.41 -9.11
CA GLU A 126 2.80 -7.06 -7.72
C GLU A 126 1.55 -6.61 -6.94
N PHE A 127 0.73 -5.74 -7.53
CA PHE A 127 -0.54 -5.32 -6.93
C PHE A 127 -1.51 -6.49 -6.75
N ILE A 128 -1.66 -7.37 -7.75
CA ILE A 128 -2.52 -8.56 -7.63
C ILE A 128 -2.06 -9.46 -6.49
N GLN A 129 -0.75 -9.66 -6.31
CA GLN A 129 -0.23 -10.46 -5.20
C GLN A 129 -0.60 -9.87 -3.84
N ILE A 130 -0.47 -8.55 -3.69
CA ILE A 130 -0.86 -7.83 -2.47
C ILE A 130 -2.37 -7.96 -2.23
N MET A 131 -3.19 -7.68 -3.24
CA MET A 131 -4.65 -7.76 -3.14
C MET A 131 -5.12 -9.17 -2.81
N SER A 132 -4.56 -10.20 -3.46
CA SER A 132 -4.89 -11.60 -3.16
C SER A 132 -4.54 -11.96 -1.72
N HIS A 133 -3.42 -11.46 -1.19
CA HIS A 133 -3.06 -11.68 0.21
C HIS A 133 -4.07 -11.00 1.14
N ILE A 134 -4.37 -9.72 0.93
CA ILE A 134 -5.37 -8.97 1.71
C ILE A 134 -6.72 -9.70 1.72
N LEU A 135 -7.21 -10.17 0.57
CA LEU A 135 -8.49 -10.86 0.46
C LEU A 135 -8.53 -12.22 1.18
N VAL A 136 -7.37 -12.84 1.40
CA VAL A 136 -7.26 -14.11 2.14
C VAL A 136 -7.20 -13.85 3.64
N GLU A 137 -6.50 -12.79 4.08
CA GLU A 137 -6.38 -12.42 5.50
C GLU A 137 -7.67 -11.83 6.08
N VAL A 138 -8.48 -11.11 5.27
CA VAL A 138 -9.76 -10.47 5.71
C VAL A 138 -10.91 -11.49 5.86
N LYS A 139 -10.63 -12.74 6.22
CA LYS A 139 -11.65 -13.79 6.38
C LYS A 139 -12.32 -13.80 7.75
#